data_AF-A0A6I1YYA9-F1
#
_entry.id   AF-A0A6I1YYA9-F1
#
_cell.length_a   1.000
_cell.length_b   1.000
_cell.length_c   1.000
_cell.angle_alpha   90.00
_cell.angle_beta   90.00
_cell.angle_gamma   90.00
#
_symmetry.space_group_name_H-M   'P 1'
#
loop_
_entity.id
_entity.type
_entity.pdbx_description
1 polymer ?
#
loop_
_entity_poly.entity_id
_entity_poly.type
_entity_poly.pdbx_seq_one_letter_code
_entity_poly.pdbx_strand_id
1 'polypeptide(L)'
;MVALGVEPAAGPEARPEGPHEEHRLHLLGCLLAKTELEIAAATRLTEEEEIEDVLETMLGWSEQIGPDPGLSVNVLTNRLHRTAMQVAPDAEELPPGREASFAAAMTAVYALSAQVHADRGDVEGTRRALGGAEEALIDILQGMHDLRAAIGDVAGLEDEEG
;
A
#
# COMPACT_ATOMS: atom_id res chain seq x y z
N MET A 1 5.02 15.94 -20.87
CA MET A 1 4.28 14.97 -20.05
C MET A 1 2.91 15.57 -19.75
N VAL A 2 1.82 14.98 -20.26
CA VAL A 2 0.50 15.64 -20.45
C VAL A 2 -0.47 15.51 -19.27
N ALA A 3 -0.09 14.84 -18.16
CA ALA A 3 -0.88 14.86 -16.93
C ALA A 3 -0.98 16.27 -16.30
N LEU A 4 0.00 17.14 -16.60
CA LEU A 4 0.17 18.52 -16.12
C LEU A 4 -0.72 19.57 -16.81
N GLY A 5 -1.57 19.19 -17.77
CA GLY A 5 -2.37 20.13 -18.57
C GLY A 5 -3.88 20.05 -18.37
N VAL A 6 -4.36 19.11 -17.55
CA VAL A 6 -5.80 18.92 -17.32
C VAL A 6 -6.11 19.31 -15.89
N GLU A 7 -6.66 20.51 -15.73
CA GLU A 7 -7.33 20.93 -14.50
C GLU A 7 -8.22 19.77 -14.01
N PRO A 8 -8.20 19.43 -12.70
CA PRO A 8 -9.23 18.56 -12.16
C PRO A 8 -10.57 19.11 -12.64
N ALA A 9 -11.42 18.28 -13.24
CA ALA A 9 -12.71 18.70 -13.79
C ALA A 9 -13.67 19.12 -12.65
N ALA A 10 -13.38 20.26 -12.03
CA ALA A 10 -14.15 21.02 -11.06
C ALA A 10 -13.31 22.24 -10.63
N GLY A 11 -12.98 23.13 -11.57
CA GLY A 11 -12.61 24.48 -11.19
C GLY A 11 -13.79 25.13 -10.43
N PRO A 12 -13.55 26.00 -9.43
CA PRO A 12 -14.61 26.67 -8.66
C PRO A 12 -15.61 27.44 -9.54
N GLU A 13 -15.19 27.84 -10.74
CA GLU A 13 -16.04 28.49 -11.75
C GLU A 13 -17.06 27.52 -12.41
N ALA A 14 -16.81 26.21 -12.37
CA ALA A 14 -17.68 25.18 -12.96
C ALA A 14 -18.70 24.60 -11.96
N ARG A 15 -18.48 24.73 -10.64
CA ARG A 15 -19.40 24.27 -9.58
C ARG A 15 -19.32 25.19 -8.35
N PRO A 16 -20.22 26.19 -8.22
CA PRO A 16 -20.23 27.11 -7.08
C PRO A 16 -20.58 26.44 -5.73
N GLU A 17 -21.18 25.25 -5.77
CA GLU A 17 -21.54 24.46 -4.57
C GLU A 17 -20.42 23.50 -4.12
N GLY A 18 -19.30 23.44 -4.86
CA GLY A 18 -18.27 22.41 -4.68
C GLY A 18 -18.70 21.04 -5.23
N PRO A 19 -17.84 20.02 -5.12
CA PRO A 19 -18.21 18.67 -5.55
C PRO A 19 -19.28 18.05 -4.64
N HIS A 20 -20.30 17.43 -5.25
CA HIS A 20 -21.31 16.67 -4.52
C HIS A 20 -20.66 15.60 -3.63
N GLU A 21 -21.23 15.34 -2.45
CA GLU A 21 -20.70 14.41 -1.45
C GLU A 21 -20.45 13.01 -2.03
N GLU A 22 -21.35 12.54 -2.90
CA GLU A 22 -21.24 11.26 -3.63
C GLU A 22 -19.97 11.15 -4.50
N HIS A 23 -19.43 12.27 -4.97
CA HIS A 23 -18.23 12.32 -5.83
C HIS A 23 -16.96 12.68 -5.05
N ARG A 24 -17.08 13.02 -3.76
CA ARG A 24 -15.95 13.52 -2.95
C ARG A 24 -14.80 12.52 -2.88
N LEU A 25 -15.09 11.25 -2.56
CA LEU A 25 -14.05 10.22 -2.44
C LEU A 25 -13.39 9.92 -3.79
N HIS A 26 -14.15 9.91 -4.87
CA HIS A 26 -13.61 9.73 -6.21
C HIS A 26 -12.63 10.86 -6.58
N LEU A 27 -13.03 12.12 -6.36
CA LEU A 27 -12.18 13.27 -6.65
C LEU A 27 -10.92 13.31 -5.78
N LEU A 28 -11.04 12.98 -4.49
CA LEU A 28 -9.89 12.84 -3.60
C LEU A 28 -8.94 11.73 -4.07
N GLY A 29 -9.48 10.61 -4.57
CA GLY A 29 -8.70 9.56 -5.20
C GLY A 29 -7.95 10.03 -6.44
N CYS A 30 -8.61 10.81 -7.31
CA CYS A 30 -7.95 11.41 -8.49
C CYS A 30 -6.85 12.39 -8.10
N LEU A 31 -7.07 13.22 -7.09
CA LEU A 31 -6.05 14.16 -6.59
C LEU A 31 -4.86 13.41 -6.00
N LEU A 32 -5.11 12.38 -5.20
CA LEU A 32 -4.07 11.52 -4.65
C LEU A 32 -3.23 10.87 -5.75
N ALA A 33 -3.87 10.31 -6.79
CA ALA A 33 -3.17 9.73 -7.93
C ALA A 33 -2.30 10.76 -8.67
N LYS A 34 -2.79 12.00 -8.84
CA LYS A 34 -1.98 13.07 -9.44
C LYS A 34 -0.76 13.42 -8.59
N THR A 35 -0.94 13.59 -7.28
CA THR A 35 0.18 13.88 -6.36
C THR A 35 1.23 12.77 -6.42
N GLU A 36 0.83 11.50 -6.43
CA GLU A 36 1.77 10.39 -6.53
C GLU A 36 2.53 10.35 -7.85
N LEU A 37 1.88 10.73 -8.96
CA LEU A 37 2.57 10.85 -10.25
C LEU A 37 3.60 11.99 -10.25
N GLU A 38 3.30 13.11 -9.61
CA GLU A 38 4.26 14.22 -9.47
C GLU A 38 5.43 13.83 -8.58
N ILE A 39 5.18 13.13 -7.47
CA ILE A 39 6.24 12.57 -6.62
C ILE A 39 7.10 11.61 -7.45
N ALA A 40 6.49 10.65 -8.15
CA ALA A 40 7.23 9.69 -8.96
C ALA A 40 8.05 10.34 -10.08
N ALA A 41 7.57 11.47 -10.64
CA ALA A 41 8.30 12.24 -11.64
C ALA A 41 9.46 13.05 -11.04
N ALA A 42 9.35 13.46 -9.78
CA ALA A 42 10.37 14.21 -9.05
C ALA A 42 11.44 13.30 -8.42
N THR A 43 11.07 12.07 -8.03
CA THR A 43 11.94 11.09 -7.37
C THR A 43 12.87 10.39 -8.36
N ARG A 44 14.16 10.34 -8.06
CA ARG A 44 15.16 9.63 -8.89
C ARG A 44 15.42 8.22 -8.36
N LEU A 45 14.54 7.28 -8.69
CA LEU A 45 14.56 5.87 -8.22
C LEU A 45 15.73 5.00 -8.74
N THR A 46 16.83 5.59 -9.23
CA THR A 46 17.95 4.85 -9.85
C THR A 46 19.33 5.30 -9.38
N GLU A 47 19.43 6.26 -8.46
CA GLU A 47 20.69 6.86 -8.03
C GLU A 47 20.79 6.90 -6.49
N GLU A 48 21.99 7.11 -5.94
CA GLU A 48 22.22 7.24 -4.49
C GLU A 48 21.34 8.32 -3.82
N GLU A 49 20.83 9.28 -4.59
CA GLU A 49 19.89 10.35 -4.15
C GLU A 49 18.45 9.85 -3.92
N GLU A 50 18.10 8.60 -4.26
CA GLU A 50 16.75 8.03 -4.08
C GLU A 50 16.27 8.12 -2.62
N ILE A 51 17.18 7.86 -1.67
CA ILE A 51 16.86 7.90 -0.25
C ILE A 51 16.53 9.33 0.18
N GLU A 52 17.24 10.34 -0.36
CA GLU A 52 17.02 11.75 0.00
C GLU A 52 15.66 12.24 -0.50
N ASP A 53 15.28 11.93 -1.74
CA ASP A 53 13.97 12.27 -2.30
C ASP A 53 12.82 11.61 -1.51
N VAL A 54 13.00 10.34 -1.13
CA VAL A 54 12.03 9.61 -0.28
C VAL A 54 11.95 10.25 1.11
N LEU A 55 13.06 10.64 1.72
CA LEU A 55 13.07 11.29 3.02
C LEU A 55 12.34 12.64 2.98
N GLU A 56 12.54 13.45 1.95
CA GLU A 56 11.90 14.76 1.84
C GLU A 56 10.38 14.64 1.67
N THR A 57 9.92 13.69 0.85
CA THR A 57 8.48 13.40 0.73
C THR A 57 7.89 12.87 2.04
N MET A 58 8.65 12.08 2.80
CA MET A 58 8.25 11.60 4.12
C MET A 58 8.21 12.70 5.18
N LEU A 59 9.11 13.69 5.12
CA LEU A 59 9.10 14.86 6.00
C LEU A 59 7.84 15.69 5.77
N GLY A 60 7.56 16.08 4.52
CA GLY A 60 6.36 16.85 4.18
C GLY A 60 5.06 16.12 4.55
N TRP A 61 5.03 14.78 4.42
CA TRP A 61 3.91 13.98 4.91
C TRP A 61 3.78 14.02 6.43
N SER A 62 4.88 13.84 7.16
CA SER A 62 4.88 13.81 8.63
C SER A 62 4.46 15.15 9.24
N GLU A 63 4.93 16.25 8.67
CA GLU A 63 4.52 17.60 9.05
C GLU A 63 3.00 17.79 8.94
N GLN A 64 2.38 17.19 7.92
CA GLN A 64 0.98 17.42 7.61
C GLN A 64 0.01 16.47 8.31
N ILE A 65 0.43 15.24 8.60
CA ILE A 65 -0.35 14.33 9.48
C ILE A 65 -0.28 14.80 10.94
N GLY A 66 0.86 15.35 11.35
CA GLY A 66 1.08 15.79 12.71
C GLY A 66 1.21 14.63 13.70
N PRO A 67 1.15 14.90 15.02
CA PRO A 67 1.51 13.92 16.04
C PRO A 67 0.37 12.99 16.48
N ASP A 68 -0.81 13.05 15.85
CA ASP A 68 -1.95 12.19 16.23
C ASP A 68 -1.70 10.73 15.79
N PRO A 69 -1.47 9.80 16.74
CA PRO A 69 -1.19 8.41 16.40
C PRO A 69 -2.39 7.71 15.77
N GLY A 70 -3.62 8.07 16.18
CA GLY A 70 -4.84 7.49 15.64
C GLY A 70 -5.07 7.89 14.19
N LEU A 71 -4.84 9.16 13.87
CA LEU A 71 -4.89 9.65 12.49
C LEU A 71 -3.80 8.98 11.63
N SER A 72 -2.57 8.89 12.15
CA SER A 72 -1.44 8.26 11.46
C SER A 72 -1.75 6.80 11.08
N VAL A 73 -2.27 6.01 12.03
CA VAL A 73 -2.66 4.61 11.78
C VAL A 73 -3.77 4.49 10.75
N ASN A 74 -4.76 5.39 10.77
CA ASN A 74 -5.84 5.39 9.79
C ASN A 74 -5.34 5.68 8.36
N VAL A 75 -4.45 6.65 8.21
CA VAL A 75 -3.84 6.99 6.91
C VAL A 75 -2.97 5.85 6.40
N LEU A 76 -2.15 5.24 7.26
CA LEU A 76 -1.30 4.10 6.90
C LEU A 76 -2.15 2.89 6.48
N THR A 77 -3.20 2.57 7.24
CA THR A 77 -4.14 1.49 6.90
C THR A 77 -4.80 1.73 5.55
N ASN A 78 -5.26 2.97 5.29
CA ASN A 78 -5.86 3.32 4.00
C ASN A 78 -4.85 3.18 2.83
N ARG A 79 -3.61 3.62 3.03
CA ARG A 79 -2.53 3.47 2.06
C ARG A 79 -2.27 2.00 1.74
N LEU A 80 -2.12 1.16 2.77
CA LEU A 80 -1.86 -0.27 2.61
C LEU A 80 -2.99 -0.99 1.87
N HIS A 81 -4.26 -0.71 2.20
CA HIS A 81 -5.39 -1.29 1.46
C HIS A 81 -5.34 -0.93 -0.02
N ARG A 82 -5.03 0.33 -0.35
CA ARG A 82 -4.90 0.75 -1.74
C ARG A 82 -3.71 0.07 -2.43
N THR A 83 -2.56 -0.05 -1.75
CA THR A 83 -1.41 -0.82 -2.25
C THR A 83 -1.81 -2.27 -2.55
N ALA A 84 -2.52 -2.93 -1.63
CA ALA A 84 -3.00 -4.29 -1.84
C ALA A 84 -3.88 -4.39 -3.10
N MET A 85 -4.88 -3.50 -3.25
CA MET A 85 -5.74 -3.48 -4.44
C MET A 85 -4.98 -3.20 -5.75
N GLN A 86 -3.92 -2.39 -5.71
CA GLN A 86 -3.09 -2.11 -6.89
C GLN A 86 -2.19 -3.29 -7.28
N VAL A 87 -1.74 -4.08 -6.31
CA VAL A 87 -0.92 -5.28 -6.51
C VAL A 87 -1.75 -6.46 -7.02
N ALA A 88 -3.00 -6.54 -6.60
CA ALA A 88 -3.98 -7.57 -7.00
C ALA A 88 -5.11 -7.02 -7.90
N PRO A 89 -4.82 -6.48 -9.09
CA PRO A 89 -5.87 -5.91 -9.93
C PRO A 89 -6.68 -7.03 -10.59
N ASP A 90 -7.97 -7.18 -10.22
CA ASP A 90 -9.03 -8.01 -10.83
C ASP A 90 -8.56 -9.15 -11.77
N ALA A 91 -7.62 -9.97 -11.30
CA ALA A 91 -7.05 -11.08 -12.04
C ALA A 91 -7.47 -12.37 -11.35
N GLU A 92 -7.99 -13.33 -12.12
CA GLU A 92 -8.41 -14.63 -11.60
C GLU A 92 -7.24 -15.39 -10.95
N GLU A 93 -6.01 -15.17 -11.45
CA GLU A 93 -4.77 -15.69 -10.88
C GLU A 93 -3.69 -14.60 -10.89
N LEU A 94 -3.03 -14.40 -9.75
CA LEU A 94 -1.90 -13.48 -9.63
C LEU A 94 -0.58 -14.24 -9.83
N PRO A 95 0.40 -13.66 -10.54
CA PRO A 95 1.76 -14.18 -10.53
C PRO A 95 2.28 -14.29 -9.09
N PRO A 96 3.10 -15.29 -8.73
CA PRO A 96 3.53 -15.54 -7.34
C PRO A 96 4.14 -14.32 -6.64
N GLY A 97 4.92 -13.51 -7.37
CA GLY A 97 5.50 -12.28 -6.81
C GLY A 97 4.45 -11.21 -6.46
N ARG A 98 3.34 -11.13 -7.21
CA ARG A 98 2.24 -10.22 -6.90
C ARG A 98 1.39 -10.74 -5.75
N GLU A 99 1.14 -12.04 -5.70
CA GLU A 99 0.45 -12.68 -4.58
C GLU A 99 1.21 -12.45 -3.25
N ALA A 100 2.52 -12.71 -3.23
CA ALA A 100 3.35 -12.43 -2.05
C ALA A 100 3.35 -10.94 -1.66
N SER A 101 3.38 -10.05 -2.65
CA SER A 101 3.34 -8.59 -2.40
C SER A 101 1.98 -8.14 -1.85
N PHE A 102 0.88 -8.74 -2.31
CA PHE A 102 -0.47 -8.49 -1.79
C PHE A 102 -0.57 -8.96 -0.34
N ALA A 103 -0.13 -10.20 -0.07
CA ALA A 103 -0.12 -10.77 1.26
C ALA A 103 0.72 -9.94 2.23
N ALA A 104 1.87 -9.41 1.80
CA ALA A 104 2.70 -8.50 2.60
C ALA A 104 1.96 -7.21 3.02
N ALA A 105 1.23 -6.59 2.09
CA ALA A 105 0.41 -5.42 2.42
C ALA A 105 -0.70 -5.78 3.42
N MET A 106 -1.35 -6.93 3.25
CA MET A 106 -2.40 -7.41 4.15
C MET A 106 -1.88 -7.79 5.53
N THR A 107 -0.71 -8.42 5.65
CA THR A 107 -0.05 -8.68 6.93
C THR A 107 0.15 -7.38 7.72
N ALA A 108 0.63 -6.32 7.05
CA ALA A 108 0.82 -5.02 7.70
C ALA A 108 -0.52 -4.40 8.17
N VAL A 109 -1.58 -4.51 7.37
CA VAL A 109 -2.94 -4.09 7.76
C VAL A 109 -3.40 -4.85 9.01
N TYR A 110 -3.28 -6.18 9.00
CA TYR A 110 -3.73 -7.01 10.10
C TYR A 110 -2.93 -6.77 11.39
N ALA A 111 -1.61 -6.57 11.29
CA ALA A 111 -0.77 -6.22 12.43
C ALA A 111 -1.16 -4.86 13.05
N LEU A 112 -1.40 -3.83 12.22
CA LEU A 112 -1.89 -2.53 12.68
C LEU A 112 -3.28 -2.63 13.32
N SER A 113 -4.17 -3.41 12.71
CA SER A 113 -5.50 -3.68 13.26
C SER A 113 -5.43 -4.35 14.63
N ALA A 114 -4.58 -5.36 14.78
CA ALA A 114 -4.35 -6.04 16.06
C ALA A 114 -3.89 -5.07 17.15
N GLN A 115 -2.95 -4.17 16.84
CA GLN A 115 -2.50 -3.12 17.76
C GLN A 115 -3.66 -2.21 18.17
N VAL A 116 -4.47 -1.74 17.22
CA VAL A 116 -5.63 -0.87 17.50
C VAL A 116 -6.67 -1.58 18.38
N HIS A 117 -6.93 -2.86 18.16
CA HIS A 117 -7.82 -3.65 19.01
C HIS A 117 -7.24 -3.82 20.42
N ALA A 118 -5.92 -4.08 20.53
CA ALA A 118 -5.24 -4.23 21.81
C ALA A 118 -5.29 -2.94 22.64
N ASP A 119 -5.06 -1.79 22.02
CA ASP A 119 -5.15 -0.47 22.66
C ASP A 119 -6.55 -0.16 23.21
N ARG A 120 -7.59 -0.79 22.65
CA ARG A 120 -8.99 -0.67 23.09
C ARG A 120 -9.40 -1.73 24.11
N GLY A 121 -8.49 -2.66 24.47
CA GLY A 121 -8.80 -3.81 25.31
C GLY A 121 -9.68 -4.87 24.64
N ASP A 122 -9.82 -4.84 23.31
CA ASP A 122 -10.59 -5.82 22.54
C ASP A 122 -9.73 -7.05 22.23
N VAL A 123 -9.71 -7.99 23.17
CA VAL A 123 -8.89 -9.22 23.09
C VAL A 123 -9.30 -10.10 21.90
N GLU A 124 -10.60 -10.19 21.60
CA GLU A 124 -11.09 -11.05 20.52
C GLU A 124 -10.82 -10.43 19.14
N GLY A 125 -10.99 -9.12 19.01
CA GLY A 125 -10.55 -8.38 17.83
C GLY A 125 -9.05 -8.52 17.58
N THR A 126 -8.24 -8.42 18.64
CA THR A 126 -6.78 -8.61 18.58
C THR A 126 -6.44 -10.00 18.08
N ARG A 127 -7.02 -11.06 18.67
CA ARG A 127 -6.77 -12.46 18.27
C ARG A 127 -7.14 -12.70 16.81
N ARG A 128 -8.31 -12.20 16.38
CA ARG A 128 -8.76 -12.36 14.99
C ARG A 128 -7.81 -11.68 14.01
N ALA A 129 -7.39 -10.46 14.31
CA ALA A 129 -6.46 -9.71 13.48
C ALA A 129 -5.08 -10.41 13.41
N LEU A 130 -4.57 -10.94 14.54
CA LEU A 130 -3.35 -11.73 14.55
C LEU A 130 -3.46 -12.99 13.68
N GLY A 131 -4.58 -13.72 13.75
CA GLY A 131 -4.80 -14.88 12.89
C GLY A 131 -4.75 -14.52 11.39
N GLY A 132 -5.36 -13.40 10.99
CA GLY A 132 -5.25 -12.91 9.61
C GLY A 132 -3.83 -12.51 9.21
N ALA A 133 -3.05 -11.93 10.14
CA ALA A 133 -1.64 -11.62 9.88
C ALA A 133 -0.80 -12.89 9.69
N GLU A 134 -1.04 -13.93 10.48
CA GLU A 134 -0.38 -15.23 10.41
C GLU A 134 -0.70 -15.96 9.10
N GLU A 135 -1.97 -15.99 8.68
CA GLU A 135 -2.39 -16.54 7.39
C GLU A 135 -1.68 -15.83 6.23
N ALA A 136 -1.70 -14.49 6.22
CA ALA A 136 -1.02 -13.72 5.18
C ALA A 136 0.52 -13.92 5.19
N LEU A 137 1.14 -14.14 6.35
CA LEU A 137 2.57 -14.47 6.42
C LEU A 137 2.89 -15.79 5.74
N ILE A 138 2.02 -16.79 5.86
CA ILE A 138 2.16 -18.07 5.17
C ILE A 138 2.10 -17.85 3.65
N ASP A 139 1.14 -17.05 3.17
CA ASP A 139 0.99 -16.74 1.75
C ASP A 139 2.21 -16.00 1.18
N ILE A 140 2.84 -15.10 1.97
CA ILE A 140 4.11 -14.47 1.58
C ILE A 140 5.20 -15.52 1.37
N LEU A 141 5.39 -16.42 2.34
CA LEU A 141 6.43 -17.45 2.27
C LEU A 141 6.20 -18.39 1.10
N GLN A 142 4.95 -18.79 0.88
CA GLN A 142 4.55 -19.63 -0.24
C GLN A 142 4.79 -18.92 -1.58
N GLY A 143 4.31 -17.68 -1.75
CA GLY A 143 4.50 -16.92 -2.97
C GLY A 143 5.98 -16.61 -3.26
N MET A 144 6.81 -16.40 -2.23
CA MET A 144 8.26 -16.29 -2.37
C MET A 144 8.91 -17.59 -2.84
N HIS A 145 8.49 -18.73 -2.28
CA HIS A 145 8.93 -20.05 -2.72
C HIS A 145 8.55 -20.29 -4.19
N ASP A 146 7.32 -20.01 -4.57
CA ASP A 146 6.82 -20.24 -5.92
C ASP A 146 7.49 -19.29 -6.92
N LEU A 147 7.83 -18.08 -6.51
CA LEU A 147 8.64 -17.18 -7.31
C LEU A 147 10.07 -17.71 -7.52
N ARG A 148 10.71 -18.28 -6.48
CA ARG A 148 12.01 -18.96 -6.60
C ARG A 148 11.93 -20.14 -7.57
N ALA A 149 10.89 -20.95 -7.46
CA ALA A 149 10.63 -22.06 -8.37
C ALA A 149 10.49 -21.58 -9.82
N ALA A 150 9.73 -20.51 -10.04
CA ALA A 150 9.52 -19.94 -11.37
C ALA A 150 10.80 -19.43 -12.04
N ILE A 151 11.80 -19.00 -11.26
CA ILE A 151 13.12 -18.58 -11.77
C ILE A 151 14.16 -19.72 -11.80
N GLY A 152 13.79 -20.93 -11.41
CA GLY A 152 14.68 -22.10 -11.36
C GLY A 152 15.63 -22.13 -10.15
N ASP A 153 15.40 -21.32 -9.13
CA ASP A 153 16.23 -21.18 -7.92
C ASP A 153 15.78 -22.16 -6.80
N VAL A 154 15.47 -23.39 -7.18
CA VAL A 154 15.08 -24.49 -6.25
C VAL A 154 15.97 -25.74 -6.49
N ALA A 155 16.97 -25.64 -7.36
CA ALA A 155 17.98 -26.69 -7.52
C ALA A 155 18.95 -26.67 -6.34
N GLY A 156 18.68 -27.48 -5.31
CA GLY A 156 19.60 -27.62 -4.17
C GLY A 156 19.10 -28.41 -2.96
N LEU A 157 17.85 -28.92 -2.97
CA LEU A 157 17.35 -29.76 -1.86
C LEU A 157 17.22 -31.25 -2.22
N GLU A 158 17.45 -31.65 -3.47
CA GLU A 158 17.31 -33.03 -3.94
C GLU A 158 18.65 -33.76 -4.20
N ASP A 159 19.79 -33.07 -4.14
CA ASP A 159 21.12 -33.63 -4.51
C ASP A 159 22.02 -33.99 -3.30
N GLU A 160 21.50 -34.10 -2.07
CA GLU A 160 22.24 -34.58 -0.88
C GLU A 160 21.89 -36.03 -0.46
N GLU A 161 21.34 -36.85 -1.36
CA GLU A 161 21.28 -38.31 -1.20
C GLU A 161 22.01 -39.01 -2.37
N GLY A 162 23.35 -38.95 -2.36
CA GLY A 162 24.22 -39.68 -3.28
C GLY A 162 25.33 -40.44 -2.55
#